data_AF-A0A973XBB3-F1
#
_entry.id   AF-A0A973XBB3-F1
#
_cell.length_a   1.000
_cell.length_b   1.000
_cell.length_c   1.000
_cell.angle_alpha   90.00
_cell.angle_beta   90.00
_cell.angle_gamma   90.00
#
_symmetry.space_group_name_H-M   'P 1'
#
loop_
_entity.id
_entity.type
_entity.pdbx_description
1 polymer ?
#
loop_
_entity_poly.entity_id
_entity_poly.type
_entity_poly.pdbx_seq_one_letter_code
_entity_poly.pdbx_strand_id
1 'polypeptide(L)'
;MYHHLLVPVDGTFLSAANTSHAVQLAKRLGARITFFHAMPNFSATDEGALWRDLDPAYYTEQSIGDSRAILSKAAADAGAHGVPCALHATVTDKPAQAIIDAADERACDLIVMATRGERGLRGWLHGSQTERVLRATKHPLLITRVESNEPLTDAEHAMGLIHDEHRSLAVVIKGMQDLTQQAAESGGVLDISSIRRMQQYLRDFPEKLHHPKEEQFIHTSLLQRHPDARRVIDELERQHQTEYAAIGRLHQAIEDCAAGVPDALEVLSREVNAYAEATWVHMGLEESSLLPLAQKHLQATDWAEIAQAFASNGDPRFGDLSGAAFRRLFTSITHLLPTKADQRP
;
A
#
# COMPACT_ATOMS: atom_id res chain seq x y z
N MET A 1 17.11 -16.56 -18.32
CA MET A 1 16.30 -16.45 -17.08
C MET A 1 15.90 -14.99 -16.96
N TYR A 2 14.74 -14.65 -16.40
CA TYR A 2 14.32 -13.25 -16.26
C TYR A 2 15.00 -12.61 -15.05
N HIS A 3 15.55 -11.41 -15.23
CA HIS A 3 16.34 -10.68 -14.23
C HIS A 3 15.71 -9.34 -13.86
N HIS A 4 14.84 -8.78 -14.69
CA HIS A 4 14.22 -7.48 -14.44
C HIS A 4 12.79 -7.41 -14.97
N LEU A 5 11.84 -7.39 -14.03
CA LEU A 5 10.42 -7.35 -14.31
C LEU A 5 9.91 -5.91 -14.39
N LEU A 6 9.06 -5.61 -15.36
CA LEU A 6 8.19 -4.44 -15.35
C LEU A 6 6.79 -4.84 -14.87
N VAL A 7 6.27 -4.15 -13.85
CA VAL A 7 4.96 -4.41 -13.28
C VAL A 7 4.13 -3.14 -13.30
N PRO A 8 3.17 -3.00 -14.23
CA PRO A 8 2.23 -1.88 -14.23
C PRO A 8 1.31 -1.93 -13.00
N VAL A 9 1.11 -0.77 -12.37
CA VAL A 9 0.25 -0.59 -11.21
C VAL A 9 -0.74 0.54 -11.42
N ASP A 10 -1.97 0.38 -10.92
CA ASP A 10 -3.07 1.36 -11.11
C ASP A 10 -3.91 1.61 -9.85
N GLY A 11 -3.47 1.08 -8.70
CA GLY A 11 -4.18 1.22 -7.42
C GLY A 11 -5.43 0.35 -7.27
N THR A 12 -5.77 -0.45 -8.29
CA THR A 12 -6.90 -1.38 -8.20
C THR A 12 -6.51 -2.64 -7.41
N PHE A 13 -7.51 -3.32 -6.86
CA PHE A 13 -7.32 -4.64 -6.23
C PHE A 13 -6.62 -5.63 -7.18
N LEU A 14 -7.00 -5.65 -8.46
CA LEU A 14 -6.40 -6.51 -9.47
C LEU A 14 -4.89 -6.23 -9.62
N SER A 15 -4.52 -4.95 -9.64
CA SER A 15 -3.12 -4.53 -9.66
C SER A 15 -2.40 -4.89 -8.37
N ALA A 16 -3.00 -4.72 -7.19
CA ALA A 16 -2.40 -5.09 -5.92
C ALA A 16 -2.11 -6.60 -5.84
N ALA A 17 -3.06 -7.44 -6.25
CA ALA A 17 -2.87 -8.89 -6.35
C ALA A 17 -1.77 -9.27 -7.35
N ASN A 18 -1.73 -8.61 -8.52
CA ASN A 18 -0.65 -8.80 -9.50
C ASN A 18 0.72 -8.41 -8.94
N THR A 19 0.80 -7.32 -8.18
CA THR A 19 2.02 -6.86 -7.51
C THR A 19 2.55 -7.92 -6.58
N SER A 20 1.72 -8.47 -5.69
CA SER A 20 2.17 -9.50 -4.76
C SER A 20 2.62 -10.79 -5.48
N HIS A 21 1.94 -11.21 -6.55
CA HIS A 21 2.41 -12.31 -7.39
C HIS A 21 3.76 -12.03 -8.07
N ALA A 22 3.94 -10.82 -8.61
CA ALA A 22 5.17 -10.42 -9.27
C ALA A 22 6.36 -10.33 -8.28
N VAL A 23 6.12 -9.85 -7.06
CA VAL A 23 7.11 -9.83 -5.97
C VAL A 23 7.54 -11.24 -5.59
N GLN A 24 6.59 -12.17 -5.40
CA GLN A 24 6.93 -13.58 -5.10
C GLN A 24 7.68 -14.26 -6.25
N LEU A 25 7.34 -13.93 -7.50
CA LEU A 25 8.07 -14.41 -8.67
C LEU A 25 9.50 -13.87 -8.70
N ALA A 26 9.67 -12.54 -8.54
CA ALA A 26 10.98 -11.91 -8.52
C ALA A 26 11.88 -12.46 -7.41
N LYS A 27 11.33 -12.67 -6.20
CA LYS A 27 12.04 -13.29 -5.07
C LYS A 27 12.58 -14.67 -5.42
N ARG A 28 11.77 -15.53 -6.06
CA ARG A 28 12.19 -16.88 -6.48
C ARG A 28 13.25 -16.86 -7.59
N LEU A 29 13.22 -15.84 -8.44
CA LEU A 29 14.17 -15.67 -9.55
C LEU A 29 15.45 -14.92 -9.17
N GLY A 30 15.50 -14.27 -8.00
CA GLY A 30 16.56 -13.31 -7.68
C GLY A 30 16.53 -12.08 -8.60
N ALA A 31 15.35 -11.72 -9.12
CA ALA A 31 15.17 -10.61 -10.04
C ALA A 31 14.82 -9.30 -9.32
N ARG A 32 14.99 -8.18 -10.01
CA ARG A 32 14.52 -6.85 -9.56
C ARG A 32 13.23 -6.46 -10.27
N ILE A 33 12.49 -5.50 -9.71
CA ILE A 33 11.21 -5.01 -10.27
C ILE A 33 11.29 -3.51 -10.59
N THR A 34 10.69 -3.09 -11.69
CA THR A 34 10.25 -1.71 -11.91
C THR A 34 8.73 -1.64 -11.85
N PHE A 35 8.20 -0.96 -10.83
CA PHE A 35 6.78 -0.63 -10.77
C PHE A 35 6.51 0.60 -11.63
N PHE A 36 5.53 0.48 -12.52
CA PHE A 36 5.19 1.49 -13.50
C PHE A 36 3.76 1.99 -13.30
N HIS A 37 3.55 3.31 -13.20
CA HIS A 37 2.22 3.89 -13.17
C HIS A 37 2.02 4.87 -14.33
N ALA A 38 1.02 4.62 -15.18
CA ALA A 38 0.59 5.57 -16.20
C ALA A 38 -0.42 6.54 -15.60
N MET A 39 -0.03 7.82 -15.53
CA MET A 39 -0.89 8.89 -15.08
C MET A 39 -1.70 9.42 -16.27
N PRO A 40 -3.03 9.45 -16.21
CA PRO A 40 -3.83 10.09 -17.24
C PRO A 40 -3.48 11.59 -17.35
N ASN A 41 -3.40 12.09 -18.58
CA ASN A 41 -3.16 13.51 -18.84
C ASN A 41 -4.47 14.32 -18.64
N PHE A 42 -4.86 14.55 -17.39
CA PHE A 42 -6.07 15.33 -17.07
C PHE A 42 -6.00 16.77 -17.61
N SER A 43 -4.80 17.36 -17.72
CA SER A 43 -4.61 18.74 -18.22
C SER A 43 -5.01 18.95 -19.69
N ALA A 44 -5.11 17.85 -20.45
CA ALA A 44 -5.48 17.86 -21.87
C ALA A 44 -7.00 17.75 -22.09
N THR A 45 -7.80 17.69 -21.03
CA THR A 45 -9.28 17.71 -21.09
C THR A 45 -9.81 19.09 -20.71
N ASP A 46 -10.90 19.53 -21.33
CA ASP A 46 -11.54 20.81 -21.00
C ASP A 46 -11.93 20.89 -19.51
N GLU A 47 -12.38 19.77 -18.94
CA GLU A 47 -12.75 19.64 -17.53
C GLU A 47 -11.53 19.68 -16.61
N GLY A 48 -10.43 18.99 -16.93
CA GLY A 48 -9.20 19.04 -16.13
C GLY A 48 -8.44 20.36 -16.25
N ALA A 49 -8.60 21.10 -17.36
CA ALA A 49 -8.15 22.49 -17.45
C ALA A 49 -8.96 23.39 -16.50
N LEU A 50 -10.28 23.22 -16.44
CA LEU A 50 -11.17 23.95 -15.55
C LEU A 50 -10.82 23.69 -14.06
N TRP A 51 -10.62 22.43 -13.67
CA TRP A 51 -10.29 22.06 -12.30
C TRP A 51 -8.90 22.56 -11.86
N ARG A 52 -7.92 22.58 -12.76
CA ARG A 52 -6.60 23.19 -12.51
C ARG A 52 -6.70 24.69 -12.24
N ASP A 53 -7.64 25.40 -12.86
CA ASP A 53 -7.83 26.84 -12.66
C ASP A 53 -8.69 27.16 -11.44
N LEU A 54 -9.68 26.32 -11.13
CA LEU A 54 -10.62 26.50 -10.01
C LEU A 54 -10.07 26.02 -8.67
N ASP A 55 -9.37 24.90 -8.66
CA ASP A 55 -8.75 24.33 -7.46
C ASP A 55 -7.42 23.61 -7.80
N PRO A 56 -6.33 24.39 -7.97
CA PRO A 56 -5.01 23.86 -8.32
C PRO A 56 -4.47 22.83 -7.32
N ALA A 57 -4.86 22.95 -6.04
CA ALA A 57 -4.42 22.04 -4.97
C ALA A 57 -5.12 20.68 -5.08
N TYR A 58 -6.45 20.68 -5.26
CA TYR A 58 -7.24 19.47 -5.50
C TYR A 58 -6.81 18.74 -6.78
N TYR A 59 -6.55 19.50 -7.86
CA TYR A 59 -6.04 18.95 -9.13
C TYR A 59 -4.68 18.24 -8.97
N THR A 60 -3.78 18.85 -8.21
CA THR A 60 -2.45 18.29 -7.91
C THR A 60 -2.55 17.07 -7.00
N GLU A 61 -3.40 17.10 -5.98
CA GLU A 61 -3.64 15.97 -5.07
C GLU A 61 -4.21 14.75 -5.80
N GLN A 62 -5.16 14.95 -6.74
CA GLN A 62 -5.84 13.83 -7.40
C GLN A 62 -5.05 13.24 -8.60
N SER A 63 -4.23 14.05 -9.29
CA SER A 63 -3.45 13.55 -10.44
C SER A 63 -2.04 13.07 -10.06
N ILE A 64 -1.39 13.71 -9.07
CA ILE A 64 0.00 13.43 -8.69
C ILE A 64 0.06 12.67 -7.34
N GLY A 65 -0.87 12.96 -6.43
CA GLY A 65 -0.93 12.33 -5.11
C GLY A 65 -1.28 10.85 -5.12
N ASP A 66 -2.24 10.44 -5.94
CA ASP A 66 -2.62 9.04 -6.07
C ASP A 66 -1.47 8.19 -6.65
N SER A 67 -0.70 8.75 -7.58
CA SER A 67 0.41 8.05 -8.26
C SER A 67 1.54 7.65 -7.30
N ARG A 68 1.95 8.57 -6.43
CA ARG A 68 3.01 8.31 -5.45
C ARG A 68 2.53 7.34 -4.37
N ALA A 69 1.29 7.47 -3.94
CA ALA A 69 0.66 6.55 -3.01
C ALA A 69 0.63 5.12 -3.58
N ILE A 70 0.17 4.94 -4.82
CA ILE A 70 0.11 3.65 -5.52
C ILE A 70 1.51 3.02 -5.63
N LEU A 71 2.49 3.78 -6.11
CA LEU A 71 3.86 3.28 -6.27
C LEU A 71 4.53 2.98 -4.94
N SER A 72 4.29 3.77 -3.89
CA SER A 72 4.85 3.55 -2.56
C SER A 72 4.33 2.25 -1.95
N LYS A 73 3.03 1.95 -2.11
CA LYS A 73 2.44 0.68 -1.65
C LYS A 73 3.06 -0.52 -2.36
N ALA A 74 3.28 -0.43 -3.67
CA ALA A 74 3.95 -1.49 -4.43
C ALA A 74 5.41 -1.66 -3.99
N ALA A 75 6.12 -0.56 -3.72
CA ALA A 75 7.47 -0.57 -3.18
C ALA A 75 7.55 -1.24 -1.80
N ALA A 76 6.57 -0.97 -0.93
CA ALA A 76 6.50 -1.55 0.40
C ALA A 76 6.36 -3.09 0.35
N ASP A 77 5.54 -3.62 -0.57
CA ASP A 77 5.39 -5.06 -0.78
C ASP A 77 6.73 -5.70 -1.22
N ALA A 78 7.42 -5.10 -2.19
CA ALA A 78 8.74 -5.55 -2.61
C ALA A 78 9.78 -5.49 -1.48
N GLY A 79 9.76 -4.41 -0.69
CA GLY A 79 10.64 -4.21 0.46
C GLY A 79 10.44 -5.27 1.55
N ALA A 80 9.20 -5.58 1.91
CA ALA A 80 8.85 -6.62 2.88
C ALA A 80 9.39 -8.00 2.47
N HIS A 81 9.52 -8.23 1.16
CA HIS A 81 10.02 -9.49 0.60
C HIS A 81 11.51 -9.49 0.23
N GLY A 82 12.23 -8.38 0.49
CA GLY A 82 13.65 -8.24 0.15
C GLY A 82 13.92 -8.16 -1.36
N VAL A 83 12.94 -7.75 -2.17
CA VAL A 83 13.05 -7.65 -3.62
C VAL A 83 13.51 -6.23 -4.00
N PRO A 84 14.64 -6.06 -4.69
CA PRO A 84 15.06 -4.74 -5.18
C PRO A 84 14.03 -4.17 -6.16
N CYS A 85 13.59 -2.93 -5.92
CA CYS A 85 12.62 -2.27 -6.80
C CYS A 85 13.02 -0.84 -7.17
N ALA A 86 12.51 -0.38 -8.32
CA ALA A 86 12.53 1.00 -8.77
C ALA A 86 11.12 1.45 -9.13
N LEU A 87 10.85 2.75 -8.99
CA LEU A 87 9.54 3.35 -9.28
C LEU A 87 9.63 4.21 -10.54
N HIS A 88 8.61 4.14 -11.38
CA HIS A 88 8.50 4.96 -12.57
C HIS A 88 7.04 5.39 -12.78
N ALA A 89 6.82 6.67 -13.05
CA ALA A 89 5.52 7.19 -13.41
C ALA A 89 5.64 8.07 -14.65
N THR A 90 4.66 7.99 -15.54
CA THR A 90 4.64 8.79 -16.78
C THR A 90 3.24 9.35 -17.01
N VAL A 91 3.15 10.64 -17.33
CA VAL A 91 1.89 11.24 -17.80
C VAL A 91 1.68 10.86 -19.26
N THR A 92 0.58 10.17 -19.58
CA THR A 92 0.31 9.67 -20.93
C THR A 92 -1.17 9.47 -21.22
N ASP A 93 -1.57 9.63 -22.48
CA ASP A 93 -2.87 9.23 -23.04
C ASP A 93 -2.84 7.81 -23.64
N LYS A 94 -1.64 7.19 -23.72
CA LYS A 94 -1.37 5.89 -24.33
C LYS A 94 -0.68 4.94 -23.34
N PRO A 95 -1.36 4.52 -22.25
CA PRO A 95 -0.79 3.69 -21.20
C PRO A 95 -0.11 2.40 -21.71
N ALA A 96 -0.74 1.63 -22.61
CA ALA A 96 -0.12 0.44 -23.17
C ALA A 96 1.21 0.69 -23.89
N GLN A 97 1.33 1.80 -24.63
CA GLN A 97 2.57 2.17 -25.30
C GLN A 97 3.63 2.58 -24.26
N ALA A 98 3.24 3.41 -23.28
CA ALA A 98 4.14 3.84 -22.22
C ALA A 98 4.67 2.68 -21.36
N ILE A 99 3.88 1.61 -21.16
CA ILE A 99 4.33 0.36 -20.51
C ILE A 99 5.46 -0.29 -21.32
N ILE A 100 5.30 -0.38 -22.65
CA ILE A 100 6.30 -0.99 -23.53
C ILE A 100 7.55 -0.12 -23.58
N ASP A 101 7.39 1.19 -23.76
CA ASP A 101 8.49 2.15 -23.80
C ASP A 101 9.28 2.13 -22.48
N ALA A 102 8.60 2.06 -21.33
CA ALA A 102 9.26 1.94 -20.04
C ALA A 102 10.01 0.62 -19.87
N ALA A 103 9.50 -0.49 -20.43
CA ALA A 103 10.23 -1.76 -20.42
C ALA A 103 11.51 -1.68 -21.25
N ASP A 104 11.45 -1.07 -22.42
CA ASP A 104 12.62 -0.83 -23.29
C ASP A 104 13.64 0.09 -22.61
N GLU A 105 13.21 1.26 -22.14
CA GLU A 105 14.07 2.28 -21.51
C GLU A 105 14.78 1.79 -20.26
N ARG A 106 14.15 0.88 -19.50
CA ARG A 106 14.70 0.34 -18.25
C ARG A 106 15.34 -1.03 -18.40
N ALA A 107 15.42 -1.54 -19.62
CA ALA A 107 15.96 -2.86 -19.96
C ALA A 107 15.28 -3.99 -19.16
N CYS A 108 13.95 -3.93 -19.04
CA CYS A 108 13.16 -5.01 -18.47
C CYS A 108 13.10 -6.19 -19.45
N ASP A 109 13.21 -7.41 -18.93
CA ASP A 109 13.19 -8.65 -19.72
C ASP A 109 11.91 -9.48 -19.55
N LEU A 110 10.99 -9.04 -18.68
CA LEU A 110 9.65 -9.59 -18.52
C LEU A 110 8.66 -8.48 -18.14
N ILE A 111 7.54 -8.39 -18.84
CA ILE A 111 6.40 -7.60 -18.39
C ILE A 111 5.44 -8.53 -17.63
N VAL A 112 4.98 -8.14 -16.45
CA VAL A 112 4.00 -8.90 -15.67
C VAL A 112 2.72 -8.08 -15.50
N MET A 113 1.64 -8.54 -16.11
CA MET A 113 0.33 -7.89 -16.06
C MET A 113 -0.73 -8.88 -15.57
N ALA A 114 -1.82 -8.36 -15.03
CA ALA A 114 -3.00 -9.17 -14.73
C ALA A 114 -4.07 -9.04 -15.82
N THR A 115 -4.93 -10.04 -15.90
CA THR A 115 -6.21 -9.99 -16.63
C THR A 115 -7.33 -10.50 -15.73
N ARG A 116 -8.56 -10.14 -16.09
CA ARG A 116 -9.76 -10.72 -15.49
C ARG A 116 -10.12 -12.04 -16.20
N GLY A 117 -9.78 -13.17 -15.60
CA GLY A 117 -10.34 -14.52 -15.86
C GLY A 117 -10.46 -15.07 -17.30
N GLU A 118 -11.11 -16.23 -17.44
CA GLU A 118 -11.12 -17.05 -18.67
C GLU A 118 -12.01 -16.49 -19.81
N ARG A 119 -12.98 -15.62 -19.48
CA ARG A 119 -13.67 -14.80 -20.48
C ARG A 119 -12.80 -13.64 -20.96
N GLY A 120 -11.80 -13.18 -20.22
CA GLY A 120 -10.83 -12.19 -20.70
C GLY A 120 -9.96 -12.71 -21.85
N LEU A 121 -9.69 -14.02 -21.89
CA LEU A 121 -8.95 -14.68 -22.96
C LEU A 121 -9.84 -15.20 -24.10
N ARG A 122 -11.09 -15.61 -23.84
CA ARG A 122 -12.04 -16.15 -24.85
C ARG A 122 -13.13 -15.17 -25.33
N GLY A 123 -13.30 -14.05 -24.64
CA GLY A 123 -14.30 -13.00 -24.89
C GLY A 123 -13.67 -11.63 -24.67
N TRP A 124 -12.78 -11.24 -25.57
CA TRP A 124 -12.03 -10.00 -25.48
C TRP A 124 -12.99 -8.81 -25.41
N LEU A 125 -12.98 -8.11 -24.27
CA LEU A 125 -13.33 -6.71 -24.21
C LEU A 125 -12.31 -6.00 -25.10
N HIS A 126 -12.69 -5.75 -26.35
CA HIS A 126 -11.87 -5.07 -27.34
C HIS A 126 -11.23 -3.82 -26.71
N GLY A 127 -9.91 -3.85 -26.46
CA GLY A 127 -9.15 -2.67 -26.07
C GLY A 127 -8.66 -2.58 -24.61
N SER A 128 -8.57 -3.68 -23.86
CA SER A 128 -7.90 -3.66 -22.53
C SER A 128 -6.41 -3.31 -22.64
N GLN A 129 -5.82 -2.74 -21.58
CA GLN A 129 -4.39 -2.40 -21.59
C GLN A 129 -3.51 -3.64 -21.77
N THR A 130 -3.82 -4.76 -21.08
CA THR A 130 -3.09 -6.02 -21.22
C THR A 130 -3.16 -6.58 -22.65
N GLU A 131 -4.32 -6.49 -23.30
CA GLU A 131 -4.47 -6.90 -24.71
C GLU A 131 -3.64 -6.02 -25.64
N ARG A 132 -3.68 -4.69 -25.44
CA ARG A 132 -2.91 -3.73 -26.25
C ARG A 132 -1.41 -3.96 -26.10
N VAL A 133 -0.93 -4.23 -24.88
CA VAL A 133 0.47 -4.61 -24.63
C VAL A 133 0.79 -5.94 -25.28
N LEU A 134 -0.01 -6.99 -25.07
CA LEU A 134 0.18 -8.32 -25.66
C LEU A 134 0.32 -8.28 -27.19
N ARG A 135 -0.47 -7.43 -27.86
CA ARG A 135 -0.44 -7.28 -29.32
C ARG A 135 0.77 -6.52 -29.85
N ALA A 136 1.38 -5.64 -29.05
CA ALA A 136 2.38 -4.69 -29.50
C ALA A 136 3.80 -4.93 -28.94
N THR A 137 3.91 -5.58 -27.79
CA THR A 137 5.19 -5.77 -27.09
C THR A 137 6.08 -6.78 -27.81
N LYS A 138 7.38 -6.52 -27.76
CA LYS A 138 8.43 -7.50 -28.14
C LYS A 138 9.02 -8.21 -26.91
N HIS A 139 8.72 -7.72 -25.71
CA HIS A 139 9.15 -8.36 -24.47
C HIS A 139 8.26 -9.56 -24.16
N PRO A 140 8.82 -10.61 -23.53
CA PRO A 140 8.02 -11.64 -22.87
C PRO A 140 6.98 -11.00 -21.94
N LEU A 141 5.74 -11.47 -22.03
CA LEU A 141 4.62 -11.00 -21.22
C LEU A 141 4.06 -12.17 -20.41
N LEU A 142 4.15 -12.08 -19.09
CA LEU A 142 3.46 -12.97 -18.18
C LEU A 142 2.12 -12.36 -17.81
N ILE A 143 1.05 -13.08 -18.11
CA ILE A 143 -0.30 -12.72 -17.69
C ILE A 143 -0.67 -13.55 -16.47
N THR A 144 -0.81 -12.91 -15.32
CA THR A 144 -1.31 -13.56 -14.11
C THR A 144 -2.84 -13.63 -14.16
N ARG A 145 -3.36 -14.76 -13.70
CA ARG A 145 -4.79 -14.93 -13.42
C ARG A 145 -4.98 -14.55 -11.95
N VAL A 146 -5.62 -13.43 -11.71
CA VAL A 146 -6.26 -13.17 -10.41
C VAL A 146 -7.64 -13.84 -10.53
N GLU A 147 -8.03 -14.64 -9.54
CA GLU A 147 -9.08 -15.65 -9.69
C GLU A 147 -10.40 -15.08 -10.25
N SER A 148 -10.76 -15.60 -11.43
CA SER A 148 -12.06 -15.51 -12.12
C SER A 148 -12.57 -14.12 -12.57
N ASN A 149 -13.50 -14.15 -13.52
CA ASN A 149 -14.27 -12.99 -14.00
C ASN A 149 -15.60 -12.91 -13.22
N GLU A 150 -15.66 -13.57 -12.06
CA GLU A 150 -16.71 -13.38 -11.08
C GLU A 150 -16.38 -12.12 -10.28
N PRO A 151 -17.38 -11.39 -9.76
CA PRO A 151 -17.11 -10.41 -8.72
C PRO A 151 -16.23 -11.06 -7.65
N LEU A 152 -15.26 -10.32 -7.12
CA LEU A 152 -14.50 -10.79 -5.95
C LEU A 152 -15.49 -11.34 -4.93
N THR A 153 -15.17 -12.49 -4.37
CA THR A 153 -15.89 -12.97 -3.20
C THR A 153 -15.75 -11.93 -2.09
N ASP A 154 -16.74 -11.88 -1.20
CA ASP A 154 -16.68 -10.95 -0.06
C ASP A 154 -15.41 -11.17 0.79
N ALA A 155 -14.94 -12.42 0.85
CA ALA A 155 -13.67 -12.78 1.50
C ALA A 155 -12.46 -12.13 0.81
N GLU A 156 -12.34 -12.28 -0.50
CA GLU A 156 -11.24 -11.68 -1.26
C GLU A 156 -11.26 -10.16 -1.17
N HIS A 157 -12.44 -9.55 -1.20
CA HIS A 157 -12.59 -8.10 -1.08
C HIS A 157 -12.18 -7.61 0.31
N ALA A 158 -12.70 -8.21 1.39
CA ALA A 158 -12.35 -7.84 2.76
C ALA A 158 -10.85 -7.98 3.03
N MET A 159 -10.24 -9.08 2.60
CA MET A 159 -8.79 -9.28 2.75
C MET A 159 -7.97 -8.34 1.89
N GLY A 160 -8.45 -8.00 0.69
CA GLY A 160 -7.83 -6.98 -0.14
C GLY A 160 -7.71 -5.64 0.56
N LEU A 161 -8.76 -5.24 1.27
CA LEU A 161 -8.81 -4.00 2.03
C LEU A 161 -7.78 -4.06 3.18
N ILE A 162 -7.80 -5.08 4.03
CA ILE A 162 -6.85 -5.20 5.16
C ILE A 162 -5.39 -5.16 4.68
N HIS A 163 -5.03 -5.95 3.67
CA HIS A 163 -3.67 -5.92 3.14
C HIS A 163 -3.30 -4.55 2.52
N ASP A 164 -4.25 -3.82 1.93
CA ASP A 164 -3.99 -2.46 1.42
C ASP A 164 -3.75 -1.46 2.57
N GLU A 165 -4.45 -1.64 3.69
CA GLU A 165 -4.25 -0.87 4.92
C GLU A 165 -2.86 -1.16 5.53
N HIS A 166 -2.44 -2.43 5.62
CA HIS A 166 -1.09 -2.81 6.04
C HIS A 166 0.00 -2.19 5.17
N ARG A 167 -0.17 -2.23 3.83
CA ARG A 167 0.77 -1.57 2.91
C ARG A 167 0.84 -0.06 3.15
N SER A 168 -0.29 0.57 3.50
CA SER A 168 -0.34 2.00 3.84
C SER A 168 0.45 2.29 5.12
N LEU A 169 0.26 1.49 6.17
CA LEU A 169 1.04 1.58 7.41
C LEU A 169 2.53 1.39 7.15
N ALA A 170 2.90 0.34 6.41
CA ALA A 170 4.29 0.05 6.07
C ALA A 170 4.98 1.21 5.34
N VAL A 171 4.28 1.89 4.42
CA VAL A 171 4.81 3.08 3.72
C VAL A 171 5.11 4.22 4.69
N VAL A 172 4.18 4.53 5.60
CA VAL A 172 4.37 5.64 6.55
C VAL A 172 5.48 5.33 7.55
N ILE A 173 5.51 4.10 8.09
CA ILE A 173 6.55 3.62 9.00
C ILE A 173 7.91 3.70 8.34
N LYS A 174 8.06 3.13 7.14
CA LYS A 174 9.34 3.12 6.43
C LYS A 174 9.80 4.53 6.08
N GLY A 175 8.87 5.39 5.69
CA GLY A 175 9.14 6.80 5.44
C GLY A 175 9.68 7.53 6.66
N MET A 176 9.09 7.29 7.84
CA MET A 176 9.53 7.87 9.10
C MET A 176 10.91 7.35 9.54
N GLN A 177 11.19 6.05 9.31
CA GLN A 177 12.51 5.48 9.53
C GLN A 177 13.57 6.13 8.64
N ASP A 178 13.30 6.24 7.34
CA ASP A 178 14.25 6.78 6.37
C ASP A 178 14.58 8.25 6.69
N LEU A 179 13.59 9.06 7.05
CA LEU A 179 13.79 10.46 7.43
C LEU A 179 14.60 10.62 8.72
N THR A 180 14.30 9.84 9.75
CA THR A 180 15.02 9.93 11.03
C THR A 180 16.44 9.40 10.91
N GLN A 181 16.64 8.29 10.17
CA GLN A 181 17.96 7.76 9.86
C GLN A 181 18.79 8.74 9.04
N GLN A 182 18.23 9.31 7.96
CA GLN A 182 18.93 10.29 7.14
C GLN A 182 19.37 11.51 7.95
N ALA A 183 18.48 12.05 8.80
CA ALA A 183 18.81 13.19 9.64
C ALA A 183 19.94 12.86 10.63
N ALA A 184 19.92 11.66 11.23
CA ALA A 184 20.96 11.19 12.15
C ALA A 184 22.31 11.02 11.44
N GLU A 185 22.33 10.44 10.24
CA GLU A 185 23.55 10.20 9.47
C GLU A 185 24.16 11.48 8.89
N SER A 186 23.33 12.41 8.41
CA SER A 186 23.80 13.65 7.79
C SER A 186 24.07 14.79 8.78
N GLY A 187 23.77 14.60 10.07
CA GLY A 187 23.73 15.69 11.06
C GLY A 187 22.74 16.80 10.67
N GLY A 188 21.69 16.44 9.92
CA GLY A 188 20.75 17.37 9.30
C GLY A 188 19.62 17.79 10.25
N VAL A 189 18.87 18.81 9.84
CA VAL A 189 17.65 19.23 10.56
C VAL A 189 16.49 18.35 10.12
N LEU A 190 15.83 17.71 11.08
CA LEU A 190 14.62 16.93 10.84
C LEU A 190 13.39 17.86 10.76
N ASP A 191 12.58 17.74 9.71
CA ASP A 191 11.30 18.45 9.62
C ASP A 191 10.27 17.81 10.57
N ILE A 192 10.23 18.33 11.80
CA ILE A 192 9.31 17.89 12.85
C ILE A 192 7.84 17.99 12.42
N SER A 193 7.48 18.95 11.56
CA SER A 193 6.09 19.09 11.10
C SER A 193 5.65 17.87 10.28
N SER A 194 6.54 17.34 9.44
CA SER A 194 6.32 16.15 8.64
C SER A 194 6.25 14.89 9.51
N ILE A 195 7.15 14.78 10.49
CA ILE A 195 7.17 13.68 11.45
C ILE A 195 5.89 13.64 12.31
N ARG A 196 5.37 14.79 12.75
CA ARG A 196 4.09 14.87 13.46
C ARG A 196 2.90 14.43 12.60
N ARG A 197 2.89 14.75 11.30
CA ARG A 197 1.84 14.25 10.36
C ARG A 197 1.88 12.73 10.24
N MET A 198 3.07 12.14 10.11
CA MET A 198 3.23 10.68 10.08
C MET A 198 2.78 10.04 11.40
N GLN A 199 3.19 10.60 12.54
CA GLN A 199 2.76 10.14 13.86
C GLN A 199 1.24 10.23 14.05
N GLN A 200 0.60 11.29 13.56
CA GLN A 200 -0.87 11.40 13.57
C GLN A 200 -1.52 10.26 12.79
N TYR A 201 -1.03 9.96 11.59
CA TYR A 201 -1.56 8.84 10.80
C TYR A 201 -1.36 7.50 11.52
N LEU A 202 -0.15 7.23 12.01
CA LEU A 202 0.21 5.98 12.70
C LEU A 202 -0.51 5.77 14.04
N ARG A 203 -1.01 6.85 14.66
CA ARG A 203 -1.86 6.75 15.85
C ARG A 203 -3.34 6.57 15.47
N ASP A 204 -3.85 7.49 14.67
CA ASP A 204 -5.29 7.63 14.47
C ASP A 204 -5.85 6.58 13.49
N PHE A 205 -5.08 6.15 12.48
CA PHE A 205 -5.57 5.21 11.48
C PHE A 205 -5.77 3.80 12.06
N PRO A 206 -4.78 3.20 12.76
CA PRO A 206 -4.98 1.92 13.40
C PRO A 206 -6.14 1.90 14.39
N GLU A 207 -6.12 2.86 15.33
CA GLU A 207 -7.10 2.94 16.43
C GLU A 207 -8.54 3.17 15.94
N LYS A 208 -8.73 4.03 14.93
CA LYS A 208 -10.08 4.47 14.53
C LYS A 208 -10.66 3.69 13.35
N LEU A 209 -9.83 3.10 12.50
CA LEU A 209 -10.30 2.45 11.27
C LEU A 209 -9.85 1.00 11.11
N HIS A 210 -8.62 0.65 11.48
CA HIS A 210 -8.06 -0.68 11.22
C HIS A 210 -8.43 -1.69 12.31
N HIS A 211 -7.99 -1.50 13.56
CA HIS A 211 -8.27 -2.45 14.64
C HIS A 211 -9.78 -2.67 14.88
N PRO A 212 -10.67 -1.66 14.76
CA PRO A 212 -12.11 -1.89 14.85
C PRO A 212 -12.62 -2.91 13.81
N LYS A 213 -12.04 -2.96 12.61
CA LYS A 213 -12.40 -3.93 11.57
C LYS A 213 -12.04 -5.35 12.00
N GLU A 214 -10.86 -5.53 12.57
CA GLU A 214 -10.38 -6.82 13.05
C GLU A 214 -11.17 -7.28 14.27
N GLU A 215 -11.23 -6.45 15.31
CA GLU A 215 -11.82 -6.80 16.60
C GLU A 215 -13.34 -7.02 16.50
N GLN A 216 -14.06 -6.08 15.87
CA GLN A 216 -15.51 -6.11 15.87
C GLN A 216 -16.08 -7.11 14.85
N PHE A 217 -15.35 -7.41 13.78
CA PHE A 217 -15.86 -8.26 12.71
C PHE A 217 -15.09 -9.57 12.55
N ILE A 218 -13.77 -9.52 12.31
CA ILE A 218 -12.98 -10.75 12.08
C ILE A 218 -12.87 -11.60 13.35
N HIS A 219 -12.39 -11.02 14.47
CA HIS A 219 -12.20 -11.74 15.73
C HIS A 219 -13.52 -12.29 16.25
N THR A 220 -14.55 -11.44 16.27
CA THR A 220 -15.88 -11.80 16.75
C THR A 220 -16.47 -12.96 15.93
N SER A 221 -16.41 -12.89 14.59
CA SER A 221 -16.92 -13.96 13.73
C SER A 221 -16.08 -15.24 13.86
N LEU A 222 -14.75 -15.10 13.92
CA LEU A 222 -13.84 -16.24 13.98
C LEU A 222 -14.00 -17.01 15.29
N LEU A 223 -14.19 -16.33 16.42
CA LEU A 223 -14.43 -16.98 17.72
C LEU A 223 -15.74 -17.76 17.77
N GLN A 224 -16.77 -17.32 17.02
CA GLN A 224 -18.02 -18.07 16.91
C GLN A 224 -17.85 -19.36 16.09
N ARG A 225 -17.03 -19.33 15.04
CA ARG A 225 -16.80 -20.47 14.14
C ARG A 225 -15.70 -21.41 14.61
N HIS A 226 -14.69 -20.88 15.27
CA HIS A 226 -13.47 -21.58 15.68
C HIS A 226 -12.94 -21.04 17.02
N PRO A 227 -13.49 -21.49 18.16
CA PRO A 227 -13.10 -21.00 19.50
C PRO A 227 -11.61 -21.14 19.84
N ASP A 228 -10.91 -22.11 19.23
CA ASP A 228 -9.46 -22.31 19.42
C ASP A 228 -8.62 -21.13 18.89
N ALA A 229 -9.20 -20.27 18.04
CA ALA A 229 -8.58 -19.01 17.62
C ALA A 229 -8.37 -18.03 18.79
N ARG A 230 -8.98 -18.27 19.96
CA ARG A 230 -8.79 -17.45 21.17
C ARG A 230 -7.32 -17.19 21.48
N ARG A 231 -6.46 -18.21 21.35
CA ARG A 231 -5.03 -18.08 21.67
C ARG A 231 -4.32 -17.05 20.78
N VAL A 232 -4.63 -17.00 19.48
CA VAL A 232 -4.02 -16.01 18.58
C VAL A 232 -4.60 -14.62 18.81
N ILE A 233 -5.90 -14.54 19.07
CA ILE A 233 -6.59 -13.26 19.33
C ILE A 233 -6.09 -12.62 20.63
N ASP A 234 -5.95 -13.38 21.72
CA ASP A 234 -5.44 -12.86 22.99
C ASP A 234 -4.00 -12.31 22.84
N GLU A 235 -3.18 -12.94 21.98
CA GLU A 235 -1.85 -12.44 21.67
C GLU A 235 -1.87 -11.15 20.84
N LEU A 236 -2.78 -11.05 19.85
CA LEU A 236 -2.97 -9.81 19.08
C LEU A 236 -3.45 -8.66 19.98
N GLU A 237 -4.40 -8.89 20.88
CA GLU A 237 -4.87 -7.90 21.85
C GLU A 237 -3.73 -7.42 22.77
N ARG A 238 -2.81 -8.33 23.15
CA ARG A 238 -1.60 -7.97 23.90
C ARG A 238 -0.60 -7.16 23.05
N GLN A 239 -0.51 -7.44 21.76
CA GLN A 239 0.33 -6.69 20.82
C GLN A 239 -0.22 -5.27 20.58
N HIS A 240 -1.54 -5.07 20.48
CA HIS A 240 -2.14 -3.73 20.43
C HIS A 240 -1.69 -2.86 21.61
N GLN A 241 -1.67 -3.41 22.82
CA GLN A 241 -1.17 -2.68 24.01
C GLN A 241 0.31 -2.29 23.88
N THR A 242 1.11 -3.15 23.27
CA THR A 242 2.53 -2.90 23.01
C THR A 242 2.71 -1.77 21.99
N GLU A 243 1.91 -1.77 20.91
CA GLU A 243 1.90 -0.70 19.91
C GLU A 243 1.40 0.63 20.48
N TYR A 244 0.34 0.63 21.27
CA TYR A 244 -0.17 1.84 21.95
C TYR A 244 0.87 2.43 22.92
N ALA A 245 1.63 1.59 23.61
CA ALA A 245 2.75 2.06 24.42
C ALA A 245 3.89 2.64 23.55
N ALA A 246 4.18 2.01 22.41
CA ALA A 246 5.23 2.47 21.50
C ALA A 246 4.89 3.81 20.83
N ILE A 247 3.65 4.02 20.37
CA ILE A 247 3.22 5.30 19.78
C ILE A 247 3.27 6.44 20.81
N GLY A 248 3.05 6.16 22.10
CA GLY A 248 3.22 7.12 23.18
C GLY A 248 4.68 7.53 23.41
N ARG A 249 5.61 6.56 23.41
CA ARG A 249 7.06 6.85 23.48
C ARG A 249 7.54 7.63 22.26
N LEU A 250 7.08 7.24 21.08
CA LEU A 250 7.36 7.94 19.83
C LEU A 250 6.88 9.39 19.89
N HIS A 251 5.68 9.64 20.40
CA HIS A 251 5.18 11.01 20.58
C HIS A 251 6.10 11.83 21.49
N GLN A 252 6.50 11.29 22.65
CA GLN A 252 7.42 12.01 23.54
C GLN A 252 8.75 12.32 22.87
N ALA A 253 9.34 11.37 22.14
CA ALA A 253 10.61 11.58 21.45
C ALA A 253 10.53 12.67 20.36
N ILE A 254 9.37 12.80 19.70
CA ILE A 254 9.12 13.89 18.73
C ILE A 254 9.09 15.24 19.43
N GLU A 255 8.42 15.33 20.59
CA GLU A 255 8.35 16.57 21.35
C GLU A 255 9.70 16.97 21.94
N ASP A 256 10.50 16.01 22.40
CA ASP A 256 11.89 16.24 22.86
C ASP A 256 12.78 16.76 21.72
N CYS A 257 12.64 16.19 20.50
CA CYS A 257 13.31 16.72 19.30
C CYS A 257 12.86 18.14 18.99
N ALA A 258 11.56 18.42 19.06
CA ALA A 258 11.01 19.75 18.81
C ALA A 258 11.51 20.79 19.80
N ALA A 259 11.76 20.38 21.05
CA ALA A 259 12.30 21.21 22.12
C ALA A 259 13.83 21.37 22.08
N GLY A 260 14.53 20.65 21.19
CA GLY A 260 15.98 20.72 21.08
C GLY A 260 16.72 20.02 22.23
N VAL A 261 16.11 18.99 22.83
CA VAL A 261 16.75 18.19 23.88
C VAL A 261 18.01 17.51 23.30
N PRO A 262 19.16 17.50 24.02
CA PRO A 262 20.35 16.79 23.59
C PRO A 262 20.07 15.32 23.26
N ASP A 263 20.70 14.79 22.21
CA ASP A 263 20.57 13.41 21.74
C ASP A 263 19.13 12.97 21.35
N ALA A 264 18.17 13.89 21.31
CA ALA A 264 16.77 13.57 21.04
C ALA A 264 16.56 12.94 19.66
N LEU A 265 17.37 13.29 18.66
CA LEU A 265 17.26 12.70 17.32
C LEU A 265 17.64 11.21 17.31
N GLU A 266 18.65 10.82 18.10
CA GLU A 266 19.03 9.41 18.26
C GLU A 266 17.94 8.64 19.01
N VAL A 267 17.39 9.24 20.07
CA VAL A 267 16.24 8.69 20.81
C VAL A 267 15.03 8.52 19.89
N LEU A 268 14.70 9.52 19.09
CA LEU A 268 13.60 9.48 18.13
C LEU A 268 13.81 8.37 17.10
N SER A 269 15.00 8.25 16.51
CA SER A 269 15.29 7.17 15.55
C SER A 269 15.11 5.79 16.19
N ARG A 270 15.57 5.61 17.44
CA ARG A 270 15.35 4.37 18.20
C ARG A 270 13.86 4.09 18.46
N GLU A 271 13.09 5.07 18.90
CA GLU A 271 11.66 4.88 19.17
C GLU A 271 10.84 4.65 17.89
N VAL A 272 11.23 5.27 16.76
CA VAL A 272 10.64 4.96 15.44
C VAL A 272 10.90 3.49 15.09
N ASN A 273 12.13 3.00 15.26
CA ASN A 273 12.45 1.59 14.99
C ASN A 273 11.72 0.62 15.93
N ALA A 274 11.58 0.98 17.21
CA ALA A 274 10.84 0.16 18.18
C ALA A 274 9.33 0.10 17.89
N TYR A 275 8.72 1.23 17.48
CA TYR A 275 7.34 1.25 17.01
C TYR A 275 7.17 0.39 15.76
N ALA A 276 8.09 0.53 14.80
CA ALA A 276 8.08 -0.23 13.57
C ALA A 276 8.16 -1.75 13.83
N GLU A 277 9.07 -2.19 14.72
CA GLU A 277 9.19 -3.59 15.14
C GLU A 277 7.90 -4.13 15.75
N ALA A 278 7.26 -3.38 16.65
CA ALA A 278 6.00 -3.77 17.24
C ALA A 278 4.91 -3.98 16.16
N THR A 279 4.81 -3.05 15.21
CA THR A 279 3.79 -3.13 14.14
C THR A 279 4.05 -4.23 13.12
N TRP A 280 5.31 -4.53 12.77
CA TRP A 280 5.59 -5.67 11.88
C TRP A 280 5.37 -7.01 12.55
N VAL A 281 5.68 -7.14 13.85
CA VAL A 281 5.36 -8.35 14.62
C VAL A 281 3.85 -8.56 14.68
N HIS A 282 3.10 -7.47 14.88
CA HIS A 282 1.64 -7.47 14.92
C HIS A 282 1.01 -7.89 13.58
N MET A 283 1.23 -7.11 12.52
CA MET A 283 0.72 -7.44 11.17
C MET A 283 1.21 -8.82 10.70
N GLY A 284 2.42 -9.21 11.08
CA GLY A 284 2.96 -10.54 10.78
C GLY A 284 2.15 -11.68 11.41
N LEU A 285 1.67 -11.53 12.64
CA LEU A 285 0.82 -12.53 13.28
C LEU A 285 -0.57 -12.58 12.62
N GLU A 286 -1.09 -11.44 12.19
CA GLU A 286 -2.37 -11.36 11.48
C GLU A 286 -2.30 -12.08 10.14
N GLU A 287 -1.33 -11.71 9.30
CA GLU A 287 -1.18 -12.25 7.95
C GLU A 287 -0.76 -13.73 7.94
N SER A 288 0.05 -14.16 8.91
CA SER A 288 0.53 -15.55 8.96
C SER A 288 -0.39 -16.51 9.72
N SER A 289 -1.27 -16.01 10.58
CA SER A 289 -2.08 -16.84 11.47
C SER A 289 -3.56 -16.46 11.51
N LEU A 290 -3.92 -15.22 11.86
CA LEU A 290 -5.31 -14.82 12.02
C LEU A 290 -6.09 -14.90 10.69
N LEU A 291 -5.60 -14.24 9.65
CA LEU A 291 -6.28 -14.16 8.35
C LEU A 291 -6.38 -15.55 7.69
N PRO A 292 -5.36 -16.43 7.70
CA PRO A 292 -5.50 -17.80 7.25
C PRO A 292 -6.54 -18.62 8.02
N LEU A 293 -6.65 -18.43 9.35
CA LEU A 293 -7.71 -19.07 10.14
C LEU A 293 -9.10 -18.54 9.76
N ALA A 294 -9.22 -17.23 9.57
CA ALA A 294 -10.46 -16.60 9.11
C ALA A 294 -10.88 -17.16 7.75
N GLN A 295 -9.99 -17.19 6.76
CA GLN A 295 -10.26 -17.77 5.42
C GLN A 295 -10.74 -19.21 5.50
N LYS A 296 -10.13 -20.00 6.38
CA LYS A 296 -10.42 -21.44 6.51
C LYS A 296 -11.75 -21.73 7.21
N HIS A 297 -12.14 -20.90 8.17
CA HIS A 297 -13.24 -21.21 9.10
C HIS A 297 -14.48 -20.34 8.95
N LEU A 298 -14.37 -19.13 8.40
CA LEU A 298 -15.50 -18.26 8.17
C LEU A 298 -16.32 -18.70 6.96
N GLN A 299 -17.64 -18.53 7.07
CA GLN A 299 -18.59 -18.85 6.02
C GLN A 299 -18.85 -17.64 5.11
N ALA A 300 -19.44 -17.89 3.93
CA ALA A 300 -19.77 -16.82 2.99
C ALA A 300 -20.66 -15.73 3.60
N THR A 301 -21.57 -16.08 4.52
CA THR A 301 -22.41 -15.11 5.24
C THR A 301 -21.62 -14.21 6.17
N ASP A 302 -20.60 -14.77 6.84
CA ASP A 302 -19.73 -14.00 7.74
C ASP A 302 -18.91 -13.00 6.90
N TRP A 303 -18.37 -13.47 5.77
CA TRP A 303 -17.63 -12.64 4.85
C TRP A 303 -18.47 -11.52 4.22
N ALA A 304 -19.73 -11.78 3.88
CA ALA A 304 -20.63 -10.75 3.37
C ALA A 304 -20.83 -9.59 4.35
N GLU A 305 -21.00 -9.90 5.65
CA GLU A 305 -21.10 -8.91 6.71
C GLU A 305 -19.79 -8.13 6.89
N ILE A 306 -18.66 -8.84 6.94
CA ILE A 306 -17.32 -8.24 7.06
C ILE A 306 -17.05 -7.29 5.87
N ALA A 307 -17.28 -7.74 4.64
CA ALA A 307 -17.04 -6.93 3.44
C ALA A 307 -17.92 -5.68 3.40
N GLN A 308 -19.19 -5.79 3.80
CA GLN A 308 -20.10 -4.65 3.91
C GLN A 308 -19.60 -3.65 4.96
N ALA A 309 -19.17 -4.12 6.12
CA ALA A 309 -18.62 -3.28 7.18
C ALA A 309 -17.33 -2.57 6.75
N PHE A 310 -16.43 -3.29 6.07
CA PHE A 310 -15.15 -2.72 5.64
C PHE A 310 -15.34 -1.68 4.53
N ALA A 311 -16.28 -1.91 3.62
CA ALA A 311 -16.60 -0.99 2.53
C ALA A 311 -17.31 0.28 3.01
N SER A 312 -18.10 0.21 4.08
CA SER A 312 -18.90 1.35 4.55
C SER A 312 -18.08 2.43 5.23
N ASN A 313 -16.87 2.15 5.73
CA ASN A 313 -15.82 3.10 6.15
C ASN A 313 -16.35 4.35 6.91
N GLY A 314 -17.42 4.18 7.69
CA GLY A 314 -18.29 5.25 8.14
C GLY A 314 -19.17 4.75 9.26
N ASP A 315 -18.58 4.58 10.43
CA ASP A 315 -19.36 4.64 11.65
C ASP A 315 -19.61 6.13 11.97
N PRO A 316 -20.87 6.61 11.90
CA PRO A 316 -21.23 8.01 12.15
C PRO A 316 -20.91 8.49 13.57
N ARG A 317 -20.49 7.59 14.49
CA ARG A 317 -20.07 7.93 15.86
C ARG A 317 -18.69 8.59 15.94
N PHE A 318 -17.85 8.52 14.90
CA PHE A 318 -16.46 9.03 14.93
C PHE A 318 -16.25 10.41 14.27
N GLY A 319 -17.33 11.12 13.89
CA GLY A 319 -17.26 12.49 13.36
C GLY A 319 -16.61 12.63 11.97
N ASP A 320 -16.22 13.85 11.58
CA ASP A 320 -15.71 14.26 10.25
C ASP A 320 -14.46 13.52 9.70
N LEU A 321 -13.89 12.55 10.44
CA LEU A 321 -12.71 11.77 10.04
C LEU A 321 -13.11 10.50 9.27
N SER A 322 -13.64 10.68 8.05
CA SER A 322 -13.96 9.57 7.14
C SER A 322 -12.71 8.88 6.58
N GLY A 323 -12.85 7.66 6.02
CA GLY A 323 -11.78 7.00 5.27
C GLY A 323 -11.18 7.86 4.14
N ALA A 324 -11.91 8.85 3.63
CA ALA A 324 -11.39 9.82 2.66
C ALA A 324 -10.37 10.81 3.29
N ALA A 325 -10.57 11.21 4.55
CA ALA A 325 -9.63 12.07 5.26
C ALA A 325 -8.27 11.37 5.48
N PHE A 326 -8.30 10.09 5.86
CA PHE A 326 -7.08 9.29 5.99
C PHE A 326 -6.39 9.04 4.66
N ARG A 327 -7.13 8.83 3.56
CA ARG A 327 -6.54 8.77 2.22
C ARG A 327 -5.82 10.07 1.86
N ARG A 328 -6.42 11.24 2.10
CA ARG A 328 -5.76 12.53 1.87
C ARG A 328 -4.52 12.71 2.73
N LEU A 329 -4.59 12.35 4.02
CA LEU A 329 -3.44 12.40 4.91
C LEU A 329 -2.32 11.47 4.44
N PHE A 330 -2.64 10.24 4.04
CA PHE A 330 -1.69 9.30 3.46
C PHE A 330 -1.04 9.86 2.20
N THR A 331 -1.83 10.38 1.27
CA THR A 331 -1.34 11.02 0.04
C THR A 331 -0.39 12.17 0.36
N SER A 332 -0.77 13.06 1.28
CA SER A 332 0.07 14.15 1.77
C SER A 332 1.39 13.64 2.37
N ILE A 333 1.35 12.58 3.19
CA ILE A 333 2.54 11.95 3.75
C ILE A 333 3.44 11.38 2.67
N THR A 334 2.85 10.69 1.68
CA THR A 334 3.64 10.06 0.62
C THR A 334 4.45 11.10 -0.12
N HIS A 335 3.93 12.33 -0.34
CA HIS A 335 4.64 13.47 -0.96
C HIS A 335 5.86 13.98 -0.17
N LEU A 336 5.99 13.64 1.10
CA LEU A 336 7.14 14.00 1.93
C LEU A 336 8.29 13.01 1.78
N LEU A 337 8.02 11.79 1.29
CA LEU A 337 9.02 10.73 1.23
C LEU A 337 10.03 10.92 0.09
N PRO A 338 11.33 10.68 0.27
CA PRO A 338 12.25 10.73 -0.84
C PRO A 338 11.88 9.68 -1.90
N THR A 339 11.63 10.11 -3.13
CA THR A 339 11.55 9.19 -4.28
C THR A 339 12.97 8.77 -4.62
N LYS A 340 13.32 7.49 -4.43
CA LYS A 340 14.49 6.88 -5.08
C LYS A 340 14.27 6.77 -6.61
N ALA A 341 13.80 7.83 -7.23
CA ALA A 341 13.56 7.96 -8.66
C ALA A 341 14.57 8.98 -9.20
N ASP A 342 15.86 8.59 -9.22
CA ASP A 342 16.81 9.07 -10.25
C ASP A 342 18.23 8.51 -10.16
N GLN A 343 18.47 7.41 -9.43
CA GLN A 343 19.74 6.71 -9.57
C GLN A 343 19.70 5.87 -10.84
N ARG A 344 20.03 6.49 -11.98
CA ARG A 344 20.57 5.75 -13.11
C ARG A 344 21.85 5.03 -12.62
N PRO A 345 22.07 3.76 -12.97
CA PRO A 345 23.42 3.21 -12.88
C PRO A 345 24.40 4.01 -13.76
#